data_AF-A0AAD9H7X7-F1
#
_entry.id   AF-A0AAD9H7X7-F1
#
_cell.length_a   1.000
_cell.length_b   1.000
_cell.length_c   1.000
_cell.angle_alpha   90.00
_cell.angle_beta   90.00
_cell.angle_gamma   90.00
#
_symmetry.space_group_name_H-M   'P 1'
#
loop_
_entity.id
_entity.type
_entity.pdbx_description
1 polymer ?
#
loop_
_entity_poly.entity_id
_entity_poly.type
_entity_poly.pdbx_seq_one_letter_code
_entity_poly.pdbx_strand_id
1 'polypeptide(L)'
;MRDQTGELTMQLKEARAQSESLEEELAEIQKHLSERSREAERMRGLLADVDERADGKVREMRARMEAAIEERDRIEDESSTLARRRARETEELKQRVRDLEREVKTLAGAKEELEGKERDWRRRREELETVEARAAAEVEEMRSAVSDLRSTLDASEQQVREAERQKSDLRRLLEESKQRFDKVSRELKAVQGKLGASVTSGRSSAESNRSGGLNGAAAAAAAGGGGTGTSADTLYLKTIMLQFLEQKDNKLREQLVPVLARILKFDKTDEQKWKSAIQHITVR
;
A
#
# COMPACT_ATOMS: atom_id res chain seq x y z
N MET A 1 -56.07 -120.64 99.04
CA MET A 1 -55.90 -119.39 99.82
C MET A 1 -54.45 -118.90 99.81
N ARG A 2 -53.45 -119.70 100.20
CA ARG A 2 -52.03 -119.29 100.13
C ARG A 2 -51.50 -119.05 98.70
N ASP A 3 -51.88 -119.89 97.74
CA ASP A 3 -51.37 -119.80 96.36
C ASP A 3 -51.87 -118.55 95.61
N GLN A 4 -53.14 -118.19 95.80
CA GLN A 4 -53.73 -116.95 95.27
C GLN A 4 -53.06 -115.69 95.84
N THR A 5 -52.68 -115.69 97.13
CA THR A 5 -51.92 -114.58 97.71
C THR A 5 -50.50 -114.49 97.13
N GLY A 6 -49.88 -115.62 96.78
CA GLY A 6 -48.59 -115.69 96.11
C GLY A 6 -48.61 -115.11 94.70
N GLU A 7 -49.60 -115.51 93.88
CA GLU A 7 -49.81 -114.99 92.52
C GLU A 7 -50.11 -113.49 92.51
N LEU A 8 -50.99 -113.01 93.40
CA LEU A 8 -51.27 -111.58 93.54
C LEU A 8 -50.03 -110.79 93.99
N THR A 9 -49.17 -111.39 94.83
CA THR A 9 -47.91 -110.75 95.23
C THR A 9 -46.90 -110.70 94.07
N MET A 10 -46.88 -111.72 93.21
CA MET A 10 -46.04 -111.76 92.01
C MET A 10 -46.51 -110.72 90.98
N GLN A 11 -47.81 -110.67 90.69
CA GLN A 11 -48.42 -109.66 89.81
C GLN A 11 -48.17 -108.23 90.32
N LEU A 12 -48.25 -108.00 91.63
CA LEU A 12 -47.95 -106.70 92.22
C LEU A 12 -46.45 -106.32 92.07
N LYS A 13 -45.54 -107.30 92.17
CA LYS A 13 -44.10 -107.08 91.93
C LYS A 13 -43.81 -106.82 90.46
N GLU A 14 -44.43 -107.56 89.55
CA GLU A 14 -44.30 -107.36 88.10
C GLU A 14 -44.86 -106.00 87.67
N ALA A 15 -46.04 -105.61 88.16
CA ALA A 15 -46.62 -104.30 87.89
C ALA A 15 -45.75 -103.16 88.46
N ARG A 16 -45.12 -103.35 89.63
CA ARG A 16 -44.15 -102.40 90.18
C ARG A 16 -42.90 -102.30 89.32
N ALA A 17 -42.31 -103.42 88.92
CA ALA A 17 -41.14 -103.44 88.04
C ALA A 17 -41.45 -102.81 86.67
N GLN A 18 -42.67 -103.01 86.13
CA GLN A 18 -43.13 -102.33 84.93
C GLN A 18 -43.30 -100.82 85.14
N SER A 19 -43.83 -100.38 86.29
CA SER A 19 -43.91 -98.95 86.63
C SER A 19 -42.53 -98.33 86.73
N GLU A 20 -41.59 -98.99 87.42
CA GLU A 20 -40.20 -98.56 87.55
C GLU A 20 -39.51 -98.46 86.18
N SER A 21 -39.68 -99.46 85.31
CA SER A 21 -39.15 -99.44 83.94
C SER A 21 -39.75 -98.30 83.09
N LEU A 22 -41.05 -98.05 83.19
CA LEU A 22 -41.70 -96.95 82.48
C LEU A 22 -41.28 -95.58 83.03
N GLU A 23 -41.05 -95.47 84.33
CA GLU A 23 -40.51 -94.26 84.97
C GLU A 23 -39.07 -93.96 84.51
N GLU A 24 -38.23 -95.00 84.38
CA GLU A 24 -36.88 -94.90 83.82
C GLU A 24 -36.92 -94.45 82.35
N GLU A 25 -37.72 -95.10 81.51
CA GLU A 25 -37.90 -94.71 80.10
C GLU A 25 -38.42 -93.27 79.96
N LEU A 26 -39.37 -92.86 80.81
CA LEU A 26 -39.90 -91.50 80.82
C LEU A 26 -38.83 -90.48 81.24
N ALA A 27 -38.00 -90.81 82.22
CA ALA A 27 -36.87 -89.97 82.64
C ALA A 27 -35.83 -89.82 81.51
N GLU A 28 -35.52 -90.90 80.79
CA GLU A 28 -34.64 -90.87 79.62
C GLU A 28 -35.21 -90.02 78.47
N ILE A 29 -36.50 -90.17 78.15
CA ILE A 29 -37.18 -89.36 77.14
C ILE A 29 -37.16 -87.88 77.54
N GLN A 30 -37.43 -87.55 78.81
CA GLN A 30 -37.35 -86.18 79.32
C GLN A 30 -35.94 -85.60 79.18
N LYS A 31 -34.91 -86.39 79.49
CA LYS A 31 -33.51 -85.99 79.31
C LYS A 31 -33.20 -85.70 77.84
N HIS A 32 -33.51 -86.62 76.93
CA HIS A 32 -33.31 -86.43 75.49
C HIS A 32 -34.08 -85.22 74.94
N LEU A 33 -35.31 -84.98 75.42
CA LEU A 33 -36.07 -83.79 75.04
C LEU A 33 -35.38 -82.52 75.53
N SER A 34 -34.87 -82.50 76.76
CA SER A 34 -34.15 -81.34 77.29
C SER A 34 -32.87 -81.03 76.52
N GLU A 35 -32.13 -82.07 76.08
CA GLU A 35 -30.91 -81.95 75.28
C GLU A 35 -31.23 -81.43 73.88
N ARG A 36 -32.24 -81.99 73.21
CA ARG A 36 -32.73 -81.52 71.90
C ARG A 36 -33.25 -80.08 71.96
N SER A 37 -33.94 -79.69 73.02
CA SER A 37 -34.40 -78.31 73.19
C SER A 37 -33.23 -77.33 73.32
N ARG A 38 -32.21 -77.68 74.12
CA ARG A 38 -30.97 -76.87 74.23
C ARG A 38 -30.20 -76.82 72.91
N GLU A 39 -30.17 -77.91 72.14
CA GLU A 39 -29.58 -77.94 70.81
C GLU A 39 -30.33 -77.04 69.82
N ALA A 40 -31.66 -77.10 69.81
CA ALA A 40 -32.50 -76.26 68.96
C ALA A 40 -32.30 -74.77 69.27
N GLU A 41 -32.20 -74.40 70.55
CA GLU A 41 -31.90 -73.03 70.97
C GLU A 41 -30.51 -72.59 70.50
N ARG A 42 -29.48 -73.43 70.67
CA ARG A 42 -28.13 -73.16 70.15
C ARG A 42 -28.14 -72.97 68.63
N MET A 43 -28.83 -73.82 67.89
CA MET A 43 -28.95 -73.70 66.43
C MET A 43 -29.67 -72.41 66.03
N ARG A 44 -30.75 -72.03 66.72
CA ARG A 44 -31.45 -70.75 66.45
C ARG A 44 -30.54 -69.55 66.68
N GLY A 45 -29.73 -69.56 67.76
CA GLY A 45 -28.76 -68.50 68.03
C GLY A 45 -27.72 -68.38 66.92
N LEU A 46 -27.12 -69.50 66.49
CA LEU A 46 -26.14 -69.51 65.40
C LEU A 46 -26.73 -69.05 64.07
N LEU A 47 -27.98 -69.43 63.77
CA LEU A 47 -28.68 -68.96 62.57
C LEU A 47 -28.91 -67.45 62.63
N ALA A 48 -29.37 -66.92 63.78
CA ALA A 48 -29.54 -65.48 63.97
C ALA A 48 -28.22 -64.71 63.80
N ASP A 49 -27.11 -65.21 64.35
CA ASP A 49 -25.79 -64.59 64.19
C ASP A 49 -25.33 -64.59 62.72
N VAL A 50 -25.59 -65.67 61.98
CA VAL A 50 -25.25 -65.78 60.55
C VAL A 50 -26.11 -64.83 59.72
N ASP A 51 -27.41 -64.77 59.99
CA ASP A 51 -28.35 -63.86 59.33
C ASP A 51 -27.97 -62.40 59.58
N GLU A 52 -27.66 -62.03 60.83
CA GLU A 52 -27.24 -60.66 61.17
C GLU A 52 -25.93 -60.27 60.45
N ARG A 53 -24.96 -61.18 60.36
CA ARG A 53 -23.72 -60.96 59.59
C ARG A 53 -23.98 -60.84 58.10
N ALA A 54 -24.88 -61.65 57.55
CA ALA A 54 -25.25 -61.61 56.14
C ALA A 54 -25.94 -60.27 55.82
N ASP A 55 -26.92 -59.87 56.63
CA ASP A 55 -27.60 -58.59 56.51
C ASP A 55 -26.64 -57.41 56.68
N GLY A 56 -25.70 -57.51 57.63
CA GLY A 56 -24.63 -56.54 57.82
C GLY A 56 -23.80 -56.33 56.54
N LYS A 57 -23.37 -57.42 55.90
CA LYS A 57 -22.63 -57.38 54.63
C LYS A 57 -23.47 -56.80 53.50
N VAL A 58 -24.76 -57.15 53.41
CA VAL A 58 -25.65 -56.60 52.37
C VAL A 58 -25.82 -55.11 52.54
N ARG A 59 -26.04 -54.61 53.78
CA ARG A 59 -26.13 -53.17 54.06
C ARG A 59 -24.82 -52.45 53.73
N GLU A 60 -23.68 -53.02 54.11
CA GLU A 60 -22.37 -52.44 53.80
C GLU A 60 -22.11 -52.39 52.29
N MET A 61 -22.40 -53.46 51.56
CA MET A 61 -22.25 -53.47 50.10
C MET A 61 -23.17 -52.45 49.41
N ARG A 62 -24.41 -52.29 49.89
CA ARG A 62 -25.34 -51.27 49.39
C ARG A 62 -24.81 -49.86 49.65
N ALA A 63 -24.38 -49.57 50.87
CA ALA A 63 -23.81 -48.26 51.22
C ALA A 63 -22.56 -47.93 50.38
N ARG A 64 -21.68 -48.91 50.15
CA ARG A 64 -20.51 -48.73 49.27
C ARG A 64 -20.91 -48.50 47.82
N MET A 65 -21.94 -49.19 47.33
CA MET A 65 -22.47 -49.00 45.98
C MET A 65 -23.09 -47.62 45.80
N GLU A 66 -23.92 -47.17 46.76
CA GLU A 66 -24.53 -45.84 46.76
C GLU A 66 -23.46 -44.74 46.77
N ALA A 67 -22.46 -44.85 47.65
CA ALA A 67 -21.35 -43.90 47.68
C ALA A 67 -20.55 -43.86 46.37
N ALA A 68 -20.35 -45.02 45.71
CA ALA A 68 -19.67 -45.07 44.42
C ALA A 68 -20.51 -44.45 43.29
N ILE A 69 -21.83 -44.58 43.33
CA ILE A 69 -22.74 -43.94 42.38
C ILE A 69 -22.72 -42.42 42.56
N GLU A 70 -22.82 -41.94 43.81
CA GLU A 70 -22.77 -40.50 44.11
C GLU A 70 -21.44 -39.86 43.65
N GLU A 71 -20.32 -40.54 43.86
CA GLU A 71 -19.02 -40.04 43.40
C GLU A 71 -18.92 -40.05 41.87
N ARG A 72 -19.46 -41.08 41.19
CA ARG A 72 -19.54 -41.10 39.73
C ARG A 72 -20.36 -39.93 39.22
N ASP A 73 -21.54 -39.69 39.79
CA ASP A 73 -22.43 -38.61 39.39
C ASP A 73 -21.77 -37.24 39.60
N ARG A 74 -21.08 -37.04 40.73
CA ARG A 74 -20.29 -35.84 41.01
C ARG A 74 -19.21 -35.61 39.95
N ILE A 75 -18.41 -36.63 39.65
CA ILE A 75 -17.35 -36.54 38.63
C ILE A 75 -17.94 -36.28 37.24
N GLU A 76 -19.09 -36.88 36.92
CA GLU A 76 -19.78 -36.66 35.64
C GLU A 76 -20.25 -35.21 35.48
N ASP A 77 -20.84 -34.62 36.53
CA ASP A 77 -21.24 -33.22 36.54
C ASP A 77 -20.05 -32.26 36.44
N GLU A 78 -18.99 -32.52 37.21
CA GLU A 78 -17.74 -31.73 37.15
C GLU A 78 -17.08 -31.83 35.76
N SER A 79 -17.03 -33.04 35.19
CA SER A 79 -16.52 -33.27 33.83
C SER A 79 -17.36 -32.55 32.77
N SER A 80 -18.69 -32.63 32.87
CA SER A 80 -19.63 -31.97 31.96
C SER A 80 -19.51 -30.45 32.00
N THR A 81 -19.40 -29.87 33.20
CA THR A 81 -19.22 -28.42 33.37
C THR A 81 -17.86 -27.95 32.85
N LEU A 82 -16.78 -28.70 33.13
CA LEU A 82 -15.45 -28.43 32.61
C LEU A 82 -15.42 -28.52 31.07
N ALA A 83 -16.02 -29.55 30.49
CA ALA A 83 -16.08 -29.73 29.04
C ALA A 83 -16.81 -28.56 28.35
N ARG A 84 -17.95 -28.11 28.91
CA ARG A 84 -18.67 -26.93 28.41
C ARG A 84 -17.84 -25.66 28.50
N ARG A 85 -17.12 -25.46 29.60
CA ARG A 85 -16.22 -24.31 29.78
C ARG A 85 -15.09 -24.33 28.75
N ARG A 86 -14.41 -25.47 28.59
CA ARG A 86 -13.32 -25.65 27.61
C ARG A 86 -13.80 -25.45 26.18
N ALA A 87 -15.01 -25.90 25.84
CA ALA A 87 -15.59 -25.68 24.52
C ALA A 87 -15.79 -24.18 24.22
N ARG A 88 -16.28 -23.40 25.20
CA ARG A 88 -16.43 -21.94 25.07
C ARG A 88 -15.08 -21.24 24.93
N GLU A 89 -14.13 -21.54 25.81
CA GLU A 89 -12.76 -21.00 25.73
C GLU A 89 -12.11 -21.30 24.37
N THR A 90 -12.32 -22.51 23.84
CA THR A 90 -11.80 -22.91 22.54
C THR A 90 -12.43 -22.11 21.39
N GLU A 91 -13.74 -21.86 21.43
CA GLU A 91 -14.39 -21.07 20.37
C GLU A 91 -14.04 -19.59 20.45
N GLU A 92 -13.89 -19.02 21.65
CA GLU A 92 -13.38 -17.66 21.85
C GLU A 92 -11.96 -17.50 21.28
N LEU A 93 -11.07 -18.46 21.56
CA LEU A 93 -9.71 -18.45 21.00
C LEU A 93 -9.73 -18.58 19.47
N LYS A 94 -10.56 -19.48 18.90
CA LYS A 94 -10.71 -19.59 17.44
C LYS A 94 -11.22 -18.30 16.82
N GLN A 95 -12.20 -17.65 17.44
CA GLN A 95 -12.70 -16.37 16.96
C GLN A 95 -11.61 -15.31 16.99
N ARG A 96 -10.84 -15.23 18.09
CA ARG A 96 -9.73 -14.28 18.21
C ARG A 96 -8.63 -14.52 17.18
N VAL A 97 -8.30 -15.79 16.89
CA VAL A 97 -7.36 -16.14 15.81
C VAL A 97 -7.86 -15.64 14.46
N ARG A 98 -9.13 -15.87 14.11
CA ARG A 98 -9.70 -15.40 12.84
C ARG A 98 -9.69 -13.86 12.74
N ASP A 99 -9.95 -13.16 13.84
CA ASP A 99 -9.93 -11.70 13.88
C ASP A 99 -8.51 -11.16 13.70
N LEU A 100 -7.52 -11.72 14.40
CA LEU A 100 -6.11 -11.37 14.23
C LEU A 100 -5.62 -11.70 12.81
N GLU A 101 -6.03 -12.81 12.21
CA GLU A 101 -5.69 -13.13 10.82
C GLU A 101 -6.26 -12.11 9.82
N ARG A 102 -7.47 -11.58 10.07
CA ARG A 102 -8.05 -10.50 9.27
C ARG A 102 -7.26 -9.20 9.45
N GLU A 103 -6.93 -8.84 10.69
CA GLU A 103 -6.11 -7.67 11.00
C GLU A 103 -4.71 -7.76 10.35
N VAL A 104 -4.08 -8.94 10.35
CA VAL A 104 -2.80 -9.15 9.67
C VAL A 104 -2.93 -8.93 8.16
N LYS A 105 -4.00 -9.43 7.54
CA LYS A 105 -4.25 -9.22 6.09
C LYS A 105 -4.50 -7.74 5.76
N THR A 106 -5.25 -7.02 6.59
CA THR A 106 -5.49 -5.59 6.36
C THR A 106 -4.23 -4.76 6.54
N LEU A 107 -3.43 -5.05 7.58
CA LEU A 107 -2.15 -4.40 7.80
C LEU A 107 -1.13 -4.71 6.69
N ALA A 108 -1.13 -5.94 6.17
CA ALA A 108 -0.28 -6.31 5.02
C ALA A 108 -0.66 -5.50 3.78
N GLY A 109 -1.95 -5.38 3.45
CA GLY A 109 -2.40 -4.53 2.34
C GLY A 109 -2.04 -3.05 2.53
N ALA A 110 -2.24 -2.50 3.73
CA ALA A 110 -1.84 -1.13 4.03
C ALA A 110 -0.32 -0.90 3.90
N LYS A 111 0.49 -1.89 4.30
CA LYS A 111 1.94 -1.86 4.10
C LYS A 111 2.31 -1.84 2.61
N GLU A 112 1.73 -2.72 1.80
CA GLU A 112 1.98 -2.77 0.35
C GLU A 112 1.58 -1.46 -0.34
N GLU A 113 0.47 -0.84 0.06
CA GLU A 113 0.06 0.49 -0.43
C GLU A 113 1.06 1.58 -0.07
N LEU A 114 1.56 1.59 1.17
CA LEU A 114 2.56 2.56 1.62
C LEU A 114 3.89 2.36 0.89
N GLU A 115 4.35 1.13 0.72
CA GLU A 115 5.55 0.80 -0.07
C GLU A 115 5.38 1.16 -1.56
N GLY A 116 4.16 1.05 -2.10
CA GLY A 116 3.81 1.57 -3.43
C GLY A 116 3.99 3.08 -3.51
N LYS A 117 3.35 3.82 -2.59
CA LYS A 117 3.46 5.28 -2.51
C LYS A 117 4.91 5.73 -2.33
N GLU A 118 5.69 5.05 -1.49
CA GLU A 118 7.12 5.37 -1.28
C GLU A 118 7.94 5.20 -2.56
N ARG A 119 7.69 4.13 -3.33
CA ARG A 119 8.35 3.92 -4.63
C ARG A 119 7.99 5.01 -5.63
N ASP A 120 6.74 5.42 -5.68
CA ASP A 120 6.29 6.49 -6.58
C ASP A 120 6.90 7.84 -6.19
N TRP A 121 6.94 8.16 -4.88
CA TRP A 121 7.62 9.35 -4.37
C TRP A 121 9.12 9.35 -4.69
N ARG A 122 9.78 8.20 -4.55
CA ARG A 122 11.19 8.04 -4.93
C ARG A 122 11.41 8.31 -6.42
N ARG A 123 10.59 7.72 -7.29
CA ARG A 123 10.63 7.98 -8.74
C ARG A 123 10.41 9.45 -9.08
N ARG A 124 9.42 10.09 -8.44
CA ARG A 124 9.13 11.51 -8.66
C ARG A 124 10.28 12.40 -8.23
N ARG A 125 10.95 12.04 -7.13
CA ARG A 125 12.14 12.73 -6.66
C ARG A 125 13.31 12.57 -7.64
N GLU A 126 13.58 11.34 -8.11
CA GLU A 126 14.61 11.08 -9.12
C GLU A 126 14.32 11.86 -10.42
N GLU A 127 13.06 11.88 -10.88
CA GLU A 127 12.63 12.69 -12.03
C GLU A 127 12.92 14.18 -11.80
N LEU A 128 12.58 14.74 -10.65
CA LEU A 128 12.86 16.13 -10.31
C LEU A 128 14.36 16.42 -10.26
N GLU A 129 15.16 15.54 -9.66
CA GLU A 129 16.63 15.66 -9.62
C GLU A 129 17.23 15.65 -11.04
N THR A 130 16.70 14.83 -11.96
CA THR A 130 17.15 14.84 -13.37
C THR A 130 16.77 16.13 -14.11
N VAL A 131 15.58 16.69 -13.85
CA VAL A 131 15.15 17.96 -14.44
C VAL A 131 15.99 19.11 -13.90
N GLU A 132 16.26 19.12 -12.59
CA GLU A 132 17.14 20.11 -11.96
C GLU A 132 18.56 20.04 -12.55
N ALA A 133 19.11 18.84 -12.71
CA ALA A 133 20.43 18.65 -13.33
C ALA A 133 20.48 19.16 -14.78
N ARG A 134 19.44 18.92 -15.58
CA ARG A 134 19.34 19.45 -16.95
C ARG A 134 19.23 20.97 -16.97
N ALA A 135 18.38 21.54 -16.13
CA ALA A 135 18.23 22.98 -16.03
C ALA A 135 19.54 23.66 -15.58
N ALA A 136 20.28 23.05 -14.65
CA ALA A 136 21.59 23.53 -14.23
C ALA A 136 22.61 23.50 -15.37
N ALA A 137 22.63 22.43 -16.18
CA ALA A 137 23.49 22.33 -17.35
C ALA A 137 23.14 23.38 -18.41
N GLU A 138 21.85 23.57 -18.72
CA GLU A 138 21.38 24.59 -19.67
C GLU A 138 21.76 26.01 -19.21
N VAL A 139 21.66 26.31 -17.91
CA VAL A 139 22.08 27.61 -17.36
C VAL A 139 23.58 27.82 -17.54
N GLU A 140 24.39 26.78 -17.35
CA GLU A 140 25.84 26.89 -17.53
C GLU A 140 26.22 27.06 -19.01
N GLU A 141 25.58 26.34 -19.92
CA GLU A 141 25.74 26.53 -21.38
C GLU A 141 25.31 27.94 -21.83
N MET A 142 24.22 28.48 -21.28
CA MET A 142 23.79 29.85 -21.55
C MET A 142 24.81 30.87 -21.03
N ARG A 143 25.41 30.63 -19.85
CA ARG A 143 26.47 31.49 -19.30
C ARG A 143 27.73 31.45 -20.16
N SER A 144 28.16 30.28 -20.63
CA SER A 144 29.30 30.17 -21.54
C SER A 144 29.01 30.86 -22.87
N ALA A 145 27.83 30.67 -23.46
CA ALA A 145 27.44 31.35 -24.69
C ALA A 145 27.43 32.88 -24.53
N VAL A 146 26.93 33.41 -23.39
CA VAL A 146 26.99 34.84 -23.10
C VAL A 146 28.44 35.32 -22.95
N SER A 147 29.32 34.54 -22.33
CA SER A 147 30.75 34.86 -22.23
C SER A 147 31.41 34.92 -23.62
N ASP A 148 31.12 33.95 -24.48
CA ASP A 148 31.65 33.90 -25.85
C ASP A 148 31.13 35.06 -26.70
N LEU A 149 29.84 35.41 -26.58
CA LEU A 149 29.26 36.58 -27.24
C LEU A 149 29.89 37.88 -26.76
N ARG A 150 30.20 38.02 -25.47
CA ARG A 150 30.96 39.18 -24.96
C ARG A 150 32.36 39.22 -25.54
N SER A 151 33.08 38.10 -25.56
CA SER A 151 34.43 38.05 -26.13
C SER A 151 34.45 38.36 -27.64
N THR A 152 33.46 37.89 -28.39
CA THR A 152 33.34 38.18 -29.82
C THR A 152 32.92 39.62 -30.09
N LEU A 153 32.05 40.19 -29.25
CA LEU A 153 31.72 41.62 -29.28
C LEU A 153 32.97 42.47 -29.02
N ASP A 154 33.72 42.20 -27.96
CA ASP A 154 34.96 42.90 -27.61
C ASP A 154 35.98 42.83 -28.75
N ALA A 155 36.15 41.66 -29.36
CA ALA A 155 37.03 41.47 -30.51
C ALA A 155 36.57 42.29 -31.73
N SER A 156 35.26 42.32 -32.02
CA SER A 156 34.70 43.10 -33.12
C SER A 156 34.85 44.62 -32.89
N GLU A 157 34.64 45.09 -31.66
CA GLU A 157 34.86 46.49 -31.32
C GLU A 157 36.33 46.88 -31.50
N GLN A 158 37.26 46.01 -31.10
CA GLN A 158 38.68 46.23 -31.31
C GLN A 158 39.04 46.28 -32.81
N GLN A 159 38.46 45.41 -33.63
CA GLN A 159 38.63 45.45 -35.09
C GLN A 159 38.10 46.75 -35.69
N VAL A 160 36.95 47.26 -35.24
CA VAL A 160 36.41 48.55 -35.68
C VAL A 160 37.37 49.69 -35.32
N ARG A 161 37.86 49.74 -34.07
CA ARG A 161 38.84 50.76 -33.64
C ARG A 161 40.12 50.71 -34.48
N GLU A 162 40.60 49.52 -34.82
CA GLU A 162 41.79 49.35 -35.66
C GLU A 162 41.53 49.78 -37.11
N ALA A 163 40.38 49.42 -37.69
CA ALA A 163 39.97 49.87 -39.02
C ALA A 163 39.80 51.40 -39.09
N GLU A 164 39.28 52.03 -38.03
CA GLU A 164 39.21 53.48 -37.91
C GLU A 164 40.59 54.15 -37.88
N ARG A 165 41.56 53.57 -37.15
CA ARG A 165 42.96 54.02 -37.16
C ARG A 165 43.57 53.91 -38.55
N GLN A 166 43.47 52.75 -39.19
CA GLN A 166 43.99 52.53 -40.54
C GLN A 166 43.36 53.49 -41.56
N LYS A 167 42.05 53.75 -41.46
CA LYS A 167 41.36 54.76 -42.29
C LYS A 167 41.89 56.16 -42.05
N SER A 168 42.20 56.52 -40.80
CA SER A 168 42.80 57.82 -40.46
C SER A 168 44.21 57.96 -41.03
N ASP A 169 45.02 56.90 -40.98
CA ASP A 169 46.36 56.86 -41.56
C ASP A 169 46.34 56.94 -43.09
N LEU A 170 45.44 56.21 -43.75
CA LEU A 170 45.25 56.30 -45.20
C LEU A 170 44.81 57.70 -45.63
N ARG A 171 43.94 58.37 -44.86
CA ARG A 171 43.57 59.78 -45.11
C ARG A 171 44.78 60.71 -44.99
N ARG A 172 45.62 60.50 -43.97
CA ARG A 172 46.87 61.26 -43.79
C ARG A 172 47.82 61.05 -44.97
N LEU A 173 48.05 59.80 -45.39
CA LEU A 173 48.90 59.47 -46.54
C LEU A 173 48.34 60.02 -47.86
N LEU A 174 47.01 59.96 -48.06
CA LEU A 174 46.35 60.57 -49.20
C LEU A 174 46.62 62.08 -49.22
N GLU A 175 46.46 62.76 -48.09
CA GLU A 175 46.71 64.19 -47.96
C GLU A 175 48.19 64.53 -48.21
N GLU A 176 49.13 63.76 -47.63
CA GLU A 176 50.57 63.89 -47.92
C GLU A 176 50.87 63.69 -49.41
N SER A 177 50.24 62.71 -50.07
CA SER A 177 50.41 62.45 -51.51
C SER A 177 49.84 63.59 -52.36
N LYS A 178 48.69 64.14 -51.99
CA LYS A 178 48.07 65.30 -52.66
C LYS A 178 48.95 66.52 -52.52
N GLN A 179 49.47 66.80 -51.32
CA GLN A 179 50.42 67.89 -51.10
C GLN A 179 51.69 67.74 -51.95
N ARG A 180 52.24 66.52 -52.06
CA ARG A 180 53.36 66.23 -52.96
C ARG A 180 53.00 66.43 -54.42
N PHE A 181 51.83 65.94 -54.85
CA PHE A 181 51.34 66.11 -56.21
C PHE A 181 51.12 67.59 -56.54
N ASP A 182 50.52 68.36 -55.65
CA ASP A 182 50.32 69.80 -55.80
C ASP A 182 51.66 70.53 -55.87
N LYS A 183 52.65 70.12 -55.06
CA LYS A 183 54.01 70.66 -55.12
C LYS A 183 54.65 70.38 -56.49
N VAL A 184 54.62 69.13 -56.94
CA VAL A 184 55.15 68.72 -58.26
C VAL A 184 54.37 69.37 -59.40
N SER A 185 53.04 69.54 -59.29
CA SER A 185 52.22 70.22 -60.28
C SER A 185 52.54 71.70 -60.37
N ARG A 186 52.81 72.37 -59.24
CA ARG A 186 53.33 73.75 -59.22
C ARG A 186 54.72 73.83 -59.86
N GLU A 187 55.60 72.89 -59.57
CA GLU A 187 56.93 72.78 -60.19
C GLU A 187 56.83 72.52 -61.71
N LEU A 188 55.94 71.63 -62.15
CA LEU A 188 55.66 71.35 -63.55
C LEU A 188 55.08 72.58 -64.25
N LYS A 189 54.14 73.31 -63.64
CA LYS A 189 53.65 74.59 -64.17
C LYS A 189 54.76 75.64 -64.25
N ALA A 190 55.69 75.67 -63.29
CA ALA A 190 56.85 76.55 -63.34
C ALA A 190 57.83 76.16 -64.46
N VAL A 191 58.04 74.86 -64.72
CA VAL A 191 58.86 74.34 -65.82
C VAL A 191 58.18 74.52 -67.18
N GLN A 192 56.88 74.27 -67.27
CA GLN A 192 56.07 74.47 -68.47
C GLN A 192 55.88 75.96 -68.77
N GLY A 193 55.89 76.83 -67.76
CA GLY A 193 56.02 78.28 -67.92
C GLY A 193 57.41 78.72 -68.41
N LYS A 194 58.45 77.93 -68.13
CA LYS A 194 59.81 78.12 -68.69
C LYS A 194 59.98 77.51 -70.09
N LEU A 195 59.20 76.49 -70.43
CA LEU A 195 59.21 75.81 -71.75
C LEU A 195 58.14 76.39 -72.71
N GLY A 196 57.17 77.14 -72.20
CA GLY A 196 56.05 77.75 -72.92
C GLY A 196 56.38 79.02 -73.72
N ALA A 197 57.66 79.30 -73.97
CA ALA A 197 58.10 80.23 -75.00
C ALA A 197 58.34 79.55 -76.37
N SER A 198 57.89 78.30 -76.56
CA SER A 198 58.04 77.61 -77.85
C SER A 198 56.86 76.67 -78.16
N VAL A 199 56.01 77.16 -79.09
CA VAL A 199 55.26 76.42 -80.13
C VAL A 199 53.96 75.67 -79.76
N THR A 200 52.86 76.37 -80.10
CA THR A 200 51.69 76.02 -80.94
C THR A 200 51.05 74.61 -81.01
N SER A 201 49.72 74.61 -80.83
CA SER A 201 48.62 74.09 -81.68
C SER A 201 48.45 72.59 -82.02
N GLY A 202 47.24 72.06 -81.73
CA GLY A 202 46.46 71.29 -82.72
C GLY A 202 45.81 69.96 -82.27
N ARG A 203 44.46 69.93 -82.24
CA ARG A 203 43.48 68.93 -82.81
C ARG A 203 43.71 67.42 -82.58
N SER A 204 42.77 66.49 -82.35
CA SER A 204 41.29 66.39 -82.36
C SER A 204 40.89 64.92 -82.08
N SER A 205 39.62 64.68 -81.73
CA SER A 205 38.76 63.53 -82.13
C SER A 205 38.60 62.25 -81.29
N ALA A 206 37.30 61.91 -81.13
CA ALA A 206 36.61 60.60 -81.21
C ALA A 206 36.48 59.68 -79.97
N GLU A 207 35.27 59.74 -79.37
CA GLU A 207 34.25 58.68 -79.25
C GLU A 207 34.64 57.25 -78.80
N SER A 208 33.91 56.70 -77.80
CA SER A 208 33.14 55.43 -77.92
C SER A 208 32.82 54.74 -76.57
N ASN A 209 31.50 54.59 -76.34
CA ASN A 209 30.74 53.45 -75.78
C ASN A 209 30.98 52.94 -74.34
N ARG A 210 29.98 52.99 -73.44
CA ARG A 210 28.63 52.32 -73.36
C ARG A 210 28.69 51.03 -72.53
N SER A 211 27.98 51.03 -71.40
CA SER A 211 27.07 49.99 -70.86
C SER A 211 26.93 50.21 -69.35
N GLY A 212 25.81 50.05 -68.69
CA GLY A 212 24.39 49.90 -69.01
C GLY A 212 23.66 50.41 -67.75
N GLY A 213 22.50 51.07 -67.87
CA GLY A 213 21.20 50.43 -67.62
C GLY A 213 20.97 50.11 -66.13
N LEU A 214 19.83 50.35 -65.49
CA LEU A 214 18.51 50.87 -65.81
C LEU A 214 17.73 50.67 -64.48
N ASN A 215 16.72 51.50 -64.25
CA ASN A 215 15.50 51.22 -63.48
C ASN A 215 15.52 51.16 -61.94
N GLY A 216 14.56 51.88 -61.36
CA GLY A 216 14.05 51.63 -60.02
C GLY A 216 13.44 52.83 -59.32
N ALA A 217 12.58 53.61 -59.99
CA ALA A 217 11.72 54.59 -59.35
C ALA A 217 10.61 53.90 -58.56
N ALA A 218 10.18 54.57 -57.49
CA ALA A 218 8.83 54.50 -56.93
C ALA A 218 8.42 53.13 -56.36
N ALA A 219 7.46 53.02 -55.46
CA ALA A 219 6.83 53.90 -54.51
C ALA A 219 5.92 52.97 -53.72
N ALA A 220 5.48 53.50 -52.60
CA ALA A 220 4.13 53.30 -52.11
C ALA A 220 3.80 51.98 -51.42
N ALA A 221 3.01 52.24 -50.38
CA ALA A 221 1.89 51.45 -49.93
C ALA A 221 2.26 50.26 -49.06
N ALA A 222 1.51 49.96 -48.03
CA ALA A 222 0.40 50.62 -47.36
C ALA A 222 0.01 49.64 -46.25
N ALA A 223 -0.78 50.13 -45.31
CA ALA A 223 -1.63 49.36 -44.42
C ALA A 223 -0.85 48.49 -43.41
N GLY A 224 -0.94 48.76 -42.11
CA GLY A 224 -2.17 49.08 -41.40
C GLY A 224 -2.81 47.78 -40.94
N GLY A 225 -2.79 47.60 -39.62
CA GLY A 225 -3.94 47.06 -38.90
C GLY A 225 -4.14 45.54 -38.93
N GLY A 226 -3.98 44.96 -37.74
CA GLY A 226 -4.98 44.03 -37.22
C GLY A 226 -4.77 42.57 -37.58
N GLY A 227 -3.88 41.91 -36.84
CA GLY A 227 -3.80 40.45 -36.89
C GLY A 227 -2.84 39.81 -35.89
N THR A 228 -2.50 40.51 -34.80
CA THR A 228 -1.54 40.01 -33.80
C THR A 228 -2.20 39.33 -32.59
N GLY A 229 -3.53 39.29 -32.52
CA GLY A 229 -4.25 38.61 -31.43
C GLY A 229 -4.36 37.09 -31.62
N THR A 230 -4.48 36.62 -32.86
CA THR A 230 -4.75 35.20 -33.11
C THR A 230 -3.54 34.29 -32.88
N SER A 231 -2.31 34.76 -33.10
CA SER A 231 -1.10 33.94 -32.89
C SER A 231 -0.78 33.72 -31.41
N ALA A 232 -0.97 34.75 -30.57
CA ALA A 232 -0.83 34.65 -29.12
C ALA A 232 -1.95 33.81 -28.50
N ASP A 233 -3.20 33.97 -28.98
CA ASP A 233 -4.33 33.14 -28.57
C ASP A 233 -4.14 31.68 -29.00
N THR A 234 -3.51 31.41 -30.15
CA THR A 234 -3.22 30.05 -30.61
C THR A 234 -2.13 29.38 -29.76
N LEU A 235 -1.08 30.12 -29.35
CA LEU A 235 -0.06 29.62 -28.43
C LEU A 235 -0.64 29.34 -27.04
N TYR A 236 -1.49 30.23 -26.53
CA TYR A 236 -2.18 30.05 -25.25
C TYR A 236 -3.16 28.88 -25.27
N LEU A 237 -3.95 28.76 -26.36
CA LEU A 237 -4.85 27.64 -26.59
C LEU A 237 -4.09 26.31 -26.68
N LYS A 238 -2.94 26.29 -27.36
CA LYS A 238 -2.08 25.10 -27.45
C LYS A 238 -1.61 24.66 -26.06
N THR A 239 -1.18 25.59 -25.23
CA THR A 239 -0.74 25.30 -23.86
C THR A 239 -1.88 24.76 -22.99
N ILE A 240 -3.07 25.38 -23.05
CA ILE A 240 -4.22 24.93 -22.26
C ILE A 240 -4.76 23.58 -22.74
N MET A 241 -4.80 23.34 -24.05
CA MET A 241 -5.20 22.05 -24.61
C MET A 241 -4.21 20.93 -24.21
N LEU A 242 -2.92 21.24 -24.20
CA LEU A 242 -1.90 20.28 -23.77
C LEU A 242 -2.03 19.97 -22.27
N GLN A 243 -2.23 21.00 -21.43
CA GLN A 243 -2.45 20.85 -20.00
C GLN A 243 -3.76 20.08 -19.70
N PHE A 244 -4.80 20.29 -20.49
CA PHE A 244 -6.06 19.55 -20.38
C PHE A 244 -5.90 18.06 -20.68
N LEU A 245 -5.13 17.72 -21.72
CA LEU A 245 -4.85 16.33 -22.11
C LEU A 245 -3.92 15.61 -21.11
N GLU A 246 -2.91 16.32 -20.58
CA GLU A 246 -1.93 15.77 -19.64
C GLU A 246 -2.56 15.43 -18.27
N GLN A 247 -3.57 16.19 -17.86
CA GLN A 247 -4.18 16.05 -16.55
C GLN A 247 -5.10 14.83 -16.48
N LYS A 248 -4.82 13.86 -15.62
CA LYS A 248 -5.59 12.60 -15.52
C LYS A 248 -6.84 12.69 -14.62
N ASP A 249 -6.98 13.76 -13.84
CA ASP A 249 -8.11 13.96 -12.94
C ASP A 249 -9.28 14.65 -13.65
N ASN A 250 -10.42 13.97 -13.73
CA ASN A 250 -11.64 14.48 -14.36
C ASN A 250 -12.21 15.71 -13.67
N LYS A 251 -12.06 15.84 -12.34
CA LYS A 251 -12.56 17.03 -11.61
C LYS A 251 -11.77 18.28 -11.98
N LEU A 252 -10.47 18.12 -12.17
CA LEU A 252 -9.58 19.23 -12.56
C LEU A 252 -9.74 19.55 -14.06
N ARG A 253 -10.04 18.54 -14.90
CA ARG A 253 -10.47 18.76 -16.30
C ARG A 253 -11.79 19.53 -16.40
N GLU A 254 -12.78 19.21 -15.57
CA GLU A 254 -14.06 19.93 -15.52
C GLU A 254 -13.89 21.41 -15.14
N GLN A 255 -12.94 21.74 -14.26
CA GLN A 255 -12.62 23.13 -13.89
C GLN A 255 -11.98 23.94 -15.03
N LEU A 256 -11.36 23.29 -16.01
CA LEU A 256 -10.77 23.94 -17.18
C LEU A 256 -11.80 24.19 -18.30
N VAL A 257 -12.98 23.56 -18.25
CA VAL A 257 -14.04 23.73 -19.28
C VAL A 257 -14.51 25.19 -19.43
N PRO A 258 -14.78 25.95 -18.35
CA PRO A 258 -15.16 27.37 -18.50
C PRO A 258 -14.05 28.25 -19.10
N VAL A 259 -12.78 27.87 -18.89
CA VAL A 259 -11.62 28.59 -19.44
C VAL A 259 -11.52 28.31 -20.94
N LEU A 260 -11.66 27.04 -21.34
CA LEU A 260 -11.74 26.64 -22.75
C LEU A 260 -12.93 27.28 -23.46
N ALA A 261 -14.08 27.35 -22.81
CA ALA A 261 -15.29 27.99 -23.35
C ALA A 261 -15.07 29.48 -23.63
N ARG A 262 -14.32 30.18 -22.78
CA ARG A 262 -14.00 31.59 -22.97
C ARG A 262 -13.04 31.84 -24.13
N ILE A 263 -12.10 30.92 -24.36
CA ILE A 263 -11.07 31.05 -25.41
C ILE A 263 -11.64 30.61 -26.77
N LEU A 264 -12.39 29.50 -26.81
CA LEU A 264 -12.98 28.93 -28.02
C LEU A 264 -14.39 29.42 -28.33
N LYS A 265 -14.94 30.32 -27.48
CA LYS A 265 -16.31 30.86 -27.58
C LYS A 265 -17.38 29.77 -27.65
N PHE A 266 -17.31 28.79 -26.75
CA PHE A 266 -18.34 27.76 -26.65
C PHE A 266 -19.68 28.38 -26.24
N ASP A 267 -20.76 27.81 -26.75
CA ASP A 267 -22.08 28.06 -26.21
C ASP A 267 -22.36 27.14 -25.00
N LYS A 268 -23.48 27.38 -24.31
CA LYS A 268 -23.86 26.58 -23.14
C LYS A 268 -24.09 25.11 -23.47
N THR A 269 -24.41 24.78 -24.73
CA THR A 269 -24.64 23.40 -25.17
C THR A 269 -23.32 22.66 -25.39
N ASP A 270 -22.32 23.36 -25.93
CA ASP A 270 -20.98 22.83 -26.14
C ASP A 270 -20.24 22.59 -24.83
N GLU A 271 -20.40 23.48 -23.83
CA GLU A 271 -19.88 23.26 -22.47
C GLU A 271 -20.47 22.00 -21.81
N GLN A 272 -21.77 21.76 -21.97
CA GLN A 272 -22.44 20.58 -21.40
C GLN A 272 -21.97 19.28 -22.09
N LYS A 273 -21.84 19.30 -23.42
CA LYS A 273 -21.29 18.16 -24.19
C LYS A 273 -19.85 17.85 -23.77
N TRP A 274 -19.02 18.87 -23.57
CA TRP A 274 -17.64 18.71 -23.12
C TRP A 274 -17.54 18.13 -21.71
N LYS A 275 -18.36 18.60 -20.76
CA LYS A 275 -18.41 18.01 -19.40
C LYS A 275 -18.82 16.55 -19.43
N SER A 276 -19.85 16.20 -20.22
CA SER A 276 -20.26 14.81 -20.41
C SER A 276 -19.15 13.95 -21.05
N ALA A 277 -18.46 14.46 -22.08
CA ALA A 277 -17.36 13.75 -22.71
C ALA A 277 -16.20 13.46 -21.72
N ILE A 278 -15.86 14.42 -20.84
CA ILE A 278 -14.82 14.23 -19.81
C ILE A 278 -15.16 13.09 -18.85
N GLN A 279 -16.43 12.99 -18.44
CA GLN A 279 -16.90 11.92 -17.54
C GLN A 279 -16.79 10.52 -18.17
N HIS A 280 -16.83 10.43 -19.51
CA HIS A 280 -16.71 9.18 -20.25
C HIS A 280 -15.27 8.80 -20.65
N ILE A 281 -14.28 9.72 -20.56
CA ILE A 281 -12.88 9.45 -20.95
C ILE A 281 -12.20 8.38 -20.07
N THR A 282 -12.74 8.05 -18.90
CA THR A 282 -12.13 7.06 -17.97
C THR A 282 -12.86 5.71 -17.95
N VAL A 283 -13.90 5.52 -18.77
CA VAL A 283 -14.57 4.22 -18.89
C VAL A 283 -13.97 3.45 -20.06
N ARG A 284 -12.72 3.01 -19.91
CA ARG A 284 -12.11 1.87 -20.63
C ARG A 284 -10.83 1.43 -19.96
#